data_AF-A0A5P8M378-F1
#
_entry.id   AF-A0A5P8M378-F1
#
_cell.length_a   1.000
_cell.length_b   1.000
_cell.length_c   1.000
_cell.angle_alpha   90.00
_cell.angle_beta   90.00
_cell.angle_gamma   90.00
#
_symmetry.space_group_name_H-M   'P 1'
#
loop_
_entity.id
_entity.type
_entity.pdbx_description
1 polymer ?
#
loop_
_entity_poly.entity_id
_entity_poly.type
_entity_poly.pdbx_seq_one_letter_code
_entity_poly.pdbx_strand_id
1 'polypeptide(L)'
;MAWWLWGLLLGAAAVLVAAAVDWWRIGHVPKHFTPIQPHLGNTPTIYIHGYSGNRYSFGHLLGRLHRAGIAQKAMVIHVKRNGQLRVQGHLLDTKNPTIQVIFCRSRAHLATELTWLHQILVLLKHNGVHRVNLVGHSMGAVLVMLAAMQLPTKDTPESIKSLPWRGRSMILNWARTLMRSWFTNGDPADHSGKHRFIIILPKKSTTCPGIFTS
;
A
#
# COMPACT_ATOMS: atom_id res chain seq x y z
N MET A 1 -14.28 -20.89 46.41
CA MET A 1 -14.69 -20.61 45.01
C MET A 1 -13.73 -19.57 44.44
N ALA A 2 -12.99 -19.89 43.38
CA ALA A 2 -11.91 -19.05 42.84
C ALA A 2 -12.47 -17.97 41.88
N TRP A 3 -13.05 -16.91 42.44
CA TRP A 3 -13.65 -15.79 41.68
C TRP A 3 -12.65 -15.03 40.79
N TRP A 4 -11.36 -15.07 41.11
CA TRP A 4 -10.29 -14.43 40.31
C TRP A 4 -10.06 -15.11 38.95
N LEU A 5 -10.32 -16.42 38.83
CA LEU A 5 -10.23 -17.14 37.55
C LEU A 5 -11.26 -16.60 36.54
N TRP A 6 -12.48 -16.29 37.00
CA TRP A 6 -13.51 -15.68 36.16
C TRP A 6 -13.13 -14.26 35.72
N GLY A 7 -12.49 -13.48 36.59
CA GLY A 7 -11.96 -12.16 36.23
C GLY A 7 -10.89 -12.23 35.13
N LEU A 8 -9.95 -13.18 35.22
CA LEU A 8 -8.95 -13.40 34.17
C LEU A 8 -9.56 -13.88 32.86
N LEU A 9 -10.55 -14.78 32.91
CA LEU A 9 -11.26 -15.26 31.73
C LEU A 9 -12.04 -14.13 31.04
N LEU A 10 -12.74 -13.28 31.79
CA LEU A 10 -13.43 -12.11 31.26
C LEU A 10 -12.46 -11.10 30.64
N GLY A 11 -11.33 -10.83 31.31
CA GLY A 11 -10.28 -9.97 30.77
C GLY A 11 -9.70 -10.50 29.45
N ALA A 12 -9.35 -11.80 29.40
CA ALA A 12 -8.84 -12.43 28.19
C ALA A 12 -9.87 -12.41 27.04
N ALA A 13 -11.15 -12.68 27.34
CA ALA A 13 -12.23 -12.61 26.36
C ALA A 13 -12.38 -11.19 25.78
N ALA A 14 -12.33 -10.15 26.61
CA ALA A 14 -12.40 -8.76 26.16
C ALA A 14 -11.25 -8.41 25.20
N VAL A 15 -10.03 -8.87 25.50
CA VAL A 15 -8.86 -8.66 24.61
C VAL A 15 -9.05 -9.35 23.26
N LEU A 16 -9.56 -10.59 23.25
CA LEU A 16 -9.82 -11.33 22.01
C LEU A 16 -10.91 -10.64 21.16
N VAL A 17 -11.97 -10.16 21.79
CA VAL A 17 -13.04 -9.40 21.11
C VAL A 17 -12.48 -8.10 20.52
N ALA A 18 -11.68 -7.35 21.27
CA ALA A 18 -11.06 -6.12 20.78
C ALA A 18 -10.15 -6.38 19.57
N ALA A 19 -9.34 -7.43 19.61
CA ALA A 19 -8.49 -7.84 18.49
C ALA A 19 -9.31 -8.24 17.25
N ALA A 20 -10.40 -8.98 17.43
CA ALA A 20 -11.30 -9.36 16.34
C ALA A 20 -11.99 -8.14 15.69
N VAL A 21 -12.44 -7.19 16.51
CA VAL A 21 -13.05 -5.93 16.05
C VAL A 21 -12.03 -5.11 15.27
N ASP A 22 -10.80 -4.99 15.75
CA ASP A 22 -9.75 -4.24 15.07
C ASP A 22 -9.37 -4.90 13.72
N TRP A 23 -9.20 -6.23 13.70
CA TRP A 23 -8.98 -7.00 12.47
C TRP A 23 -10.09 -6.78 11.44
N TRP A 24 -11.35 -6.71 11.88
CA TRP A 24 -12.50 -6.41 11.04
C TRP A 24 -12.46 -4.97 10.50
N ARG A 25 -12.27 -3.97 11.37
CA ARG A 25 -12.23 -2.54 11.00
C ARG A 25 -11.16 -2.23 9.96
N ILE A 26 -9.99 -2.83 10.08
CA ILE A 26 -8.86 -2.61 9.17
C ILE A 26 -9.12 -3.24 7.80
N GLY A 27 -9.89 -4.33 7.73
CA GLY A 27 -10.27 -4.96 6.46
C GLY A 27 -11.45 -4.29 5.75
N HIS A 28 -12.30 -3.55 6.47
CA HIS A 28 -13.53 -2.98 5.92
C HIS A 28 -13.33 -1.57 5.34
N VAL A 29 -14.18 -1.26 4.36
CA VAL A 29 -14.33 0.07 3.75
C VAL A 29 -15.38 0.84 4.56
N PRO A 30 -15.04 1.98 5.21
CA PRO A 30 -16.02 2.78 5.94
C PRO A 30 -17.03 3.43 4.98
N LYS A 31 -18.28 3.60 5.42
CA LYS A 31 -19.37 4.14 4.60
C LYS A 31 -19.37 5.67 4.48
N HIS A 32 -19.04 6.36 5.56
CA HIS A 32 -19.12 7.82 5.64
C HIS A 32 -17.74 8.43 5.50
N PHE A 33 -17.60 9.47 4.68
CA PHE A 33 -16.36 10.23 4.55
C PHE A 33 -16.67 11.72 4.57
N THR A 34 -15.99 12.46 5.44
CA THR A 34 -16.10 13.92 5.51
C THR A 34 -14.78 14.53 5.07
N PRO A 35 -14.71 15.16 3.89
CA PRO A 35 -13.47 15.72 3.39
C PRO A 35 -13.05 16.95 4.21
N ILE A 36 -11.74 17.09 4.46
CA ILE A 36 -11.19 18.31 5.09
C ILE A 36 -11.14 19.50 4.12
N GLN A 37 -11.16 19.23 2.82
CA GLN A 37 -11.19 20.23 1.76
C GLN A 37 -12.24 19.86 0.70
N PRO A 38 -13.03 20.82 0.19
CA PRO A 38 -14.10 20.55 -0.76
C PRO A 38 -13.60 20.00 -2.12
N HIS A 39 -12.35 20.27 -2.49
CA HIS A 39 -11.77 19.92 -3.79
C HIS A 39 -10.63 18.90 -3.70
N LEU A 40 -10.89 17.75 -3.08
CA LEU A 40 -10.00 16.59 -3.19
C LEU A 40 -10.09 15.96 -4.57
N GLY A 41 -8.94 15.67 -5.18
CA GLY A 41 -8.87 15.05 -6.52
C GLY A 41 -9.42 13.63 -6.55
N ASN A 42 -9.69 13.10 -7.74
CA ASN A 42 -10.32 11.78 -7.91
C ASN A 42 -9.32 10.66 -8.27
N THR A 43 -8.01 10.94 -8.27
CA THR A 43 -6.98 9.96 -8.62
C THR A 43 -6.78 8.94 -7.49
N PRO A 44 -7.07 7.64 -7.69
CA PRO A 44 -6.84 6.64 -6.66
C PRO A 44 -5.35 6.41 -6.36
N THR A 45 -5.06 6.18 -5.08
CA THR A 45 -3.74 5.81 -4.58
C THR A 45 -3.75 4.36 -4.10
N ILE A 46 -2.96 3.51 -4.74
CA ILE A 46 -2.83 2.09 -4.45
C ILE A 46 -1.70 1.87 -3.45
N TYR A 47 -2.01 1.21 -2.34
CA TYR A 47 -1.06 0.88 -1.28
C TYR A 47 -0.73 -0.62 -1.30
N ILE A 48 0.56 -0.93 -1.43
CA ILE A 48 1.09 -2.28 -1.61
C ILE A 48 2.05 -2.61 -0.47
N HIS A 49 1.67 -3.59 0.36
CA HIS A 49 2.47 -4.02 1.49
C HIS A 49 3.75 -4.74 1.07
N GLY A 50 4.71 -4.84 2.00
CA GLY A 50 5.97 -5.56 1.79
C GLY A 50 5.88 -7.04 2.13
N TYR A 51 7.05 -7.68 2.19
CA TYR A 51 7.22 -9.08 2.56
C TYR A 51 6.56 -9.38 3.92
N SER A 52 5.78 -10.47 4.00
CA SER A 52 4.98 -10.82 5.19
C SER A 52 3.96 -9.77 5.64
N GLY A 53 3.69 -8.76 4.81
CA GLY A 53 2.67 -7.75 5.08
C GLY A 53 1.24 -8.31 4.96
N ASN A 54 0.30 -7.62 5.58
CA ASN A 54 -1.11 -7.97 5.58
C ASN A 54 -1.96 -6.70 5.75
N ARG A 55 -3.24 -6.85 6.12
CA ARG A 55 -4.16 -5.74 6.37
C ARG A 55 -3.61 -4.67 7.35
N TYR A 56 -2.79 -5.05 8.33
CA TYR A 56 -2.21 -4.14 9.31
C TYR A 56 -1.15 -3.20 8.73
N SER A 57 -0.49 -3.59 7.62
CA SER A 57 0.62 -2.80 7.06
C SER A 57 0.19 -1.38 6.66
N PHE A 58 -1.03 -1.24 6.13
CA PHE A 58 -1.58 0.07 5.77
C PHE A 58 -2.95 0.35 6.36
N GLY A 59 -3.71 -0.63 6.83
CA GLY A 59 -5.12 -0.39 7.14
C GLY A 59 -5.34 0.58 8.29
N HIS A 60 -4.47 0.64 9.31
CA HIS A 60 -4.51 1.71 10.32
C HIS A 60 -4.16 3.09 9.73
N LEU A 61 -3.16 3.17 8.85
CA LEU A 61 -2.80 4.41 8.17
C LEU A 61 -3.99 4.92 7.35
N LEU A 62 -4.58 4.06 6.52
CA LEU A 62 -5.72 4.42 5.68
C LEU A 62 -6.94 4.79 6.52
N GLY A 63 -7.19 4.08 7.63
CA GLY A 63 -8.23 4.46 8.58
C GLY A 63 -8.01 5.84 9.20
N ARG A 64 -6.76 6.23 9.49
CA ARG A 64 -6.45 7.59 9.97
C ARG A 64 -6.64 8.65 8.88
N LEU A 65 -6.16 8.40 7.66
CA LEU A 65 -6.35 9.33 6.53
C LEU A 65 -7.83 9.57 6.23
N HIS A 66 -8.62 8.51 6.30
CA HIS A 66 -10.07 8.58 6.12
C HIS A 66 -10.74 9.41 7.21
N ARG A 67 -10.46 9.14 8.49
CA ARG A 67 -11.02 9.91 9.61
C ARG A 67 -10.57 11.37 9.63
N ALA A 68 -9.36 11.66 9.16
CA ALA A 68 -8.85 13.01 9.03
C ALA A 68 -9.40 13.78 7.83
N GLY A 69 -10.23 13.15 6.98
CA GLY A 69 -10.78 13.78 5.79
C GLY A 69 -9.75 14.01 4.67
N ILE A 70 -8.55 13.41 4.76
CA ILE A 70 -7.44 13.61 3.82
C ILE A 70 -7.58 12.71 2.59
N ALA A 71 -8.03 11.47 2.78
CA ALA A 71 -8.17 10.51 1.70
C ALA A 71 -9.22 9.45 2.05
N GLN A 72 -10.15 9.18 1.14
CA GLN A 72 -11.23 8.23 1.39
C GLN A 72 -10.72 6.80 1.21
N LYS A 73 -10.70 6.01 2.29
CA LYS A 73 -10.55 4.55 2.19
C LYS A 73 -11.75 3.97 1.44
N ALA A 74 -11.57 3.72 0.14
CA ALA A 74 -12.65 3.46 -0.80
C ALA A 74 -12.72 2.00 -1.26
N MET A 75 -11.57 1.32 -1.32
CA MET A 75 -11.51 -0.04 -1.84
C MET A 75 -10.43 -0.88 -1.15
N VAL A 76 -10.72 -2.16 -0.95
CA VAL A 76 -9.75 -3.17 -0.50
C VAL A 76 -9.77 -4.33 -1.47
N ILE A 77 -8.62 -4.70 -2.01
CA ILE A 77 -8.47 -5.80 -2.96
C ILE A 77 -7.62 -6.89 -2.31
N HIS A 78 -8.24 -8.04 -2.09
CA HIS A 78 -7.53 -9.25 -1.64
C HIS A 78 -7.17 -10.11 -2.85
N VAL A 79 -5.89 -10.42 -3.00
CA VAL A 79 -5.42 -11.37 -4.00
C VAL A 79 -5.31 -12.74 -3.35
N LYS A 80 -6.16 -13.68 -3.76
CA LYS A 80 -6.11 -15.06 -3.25
C LYS A 80 -4.85 -15.79 -3.73
N ARG A 81 -4.52 -16.92 -3.09
CA ARG A 81 -3.35 -17.76 -3.46
C ARG A 81 -3.35 -18.22 -4.92
N ASN A 82 -4.53 -18.37 -5.52
CA ASN A 82 -4.73 -18.75 -6.92
C ASN A 82 -4.77 -17.55 -7.88
N GLY A 83 -4.48 -16.33 -7.40
CA GLY A 83 -4.55 -15.10 -8.20
C GLY A 83 -5.95 -14.49 -8.34
N GLN A 84 -7.02 -15.14 -7.83
CA GLN A 84 -8.36 -14.56 -7.89
C GLN A 84 -8.43 -13.28 -7.04
N LEU A 85 -8.92 -12.19 -7.65
CA LEU A 85 -9.15 -10.92 -6.97
C LEU A 85 -10.50 -10.92 -6.23
N ARG A 86 -10.49 -10.47 -4.97
CA ARG A 86 -11.70 -10.19 -4.19
C ARG A 86 -11.70 -8.70 -3.84
N VAL A 87 -12.57 -7.97 -4.53
CA VAL A 87 -12.70 -6.52 -4.40
C VAL A 87 -13.82 -6.20 -3.41
N GLN A 88 -13.58 -5.27 -2.51
CA GLN A 88 -14.56 -4.71 -1.59
C GLN A 88 -14.54 -3.19 -1.72
N GLY A 89 -15.71 -2.56 -1.85
CA GLY A 89 -15.85 -1.11 -2.05
C GLY A 89 -15.95 -0.70 -3.52
N HIS A 90 -15.95 0.61 -3.77
CA HIS A 90 -16.12 1.22 -5.11
C HIS A 90 -15.30 2.51 -5.19
N LEU A 91 -15.07 3.00 -6.41
CA LEU A 91 -14.29 4.22 -6.67
C LEU A 91 -15.14 5.38 -7.22
N LEU A 92 -16.38 5.10 -7.64
CA LEU A 92 -17.31 6.13 -8.09
C LEU A 92 -17.63 7.10 -6.95
N ASP A 93 -17.70 8.40 -7.26
CA ASP A 93 -18.02 9.48 -6.32
C ASP A 93 -17.14 9.55 -5.06
N THR A 94 -15.93 8.99 -5.13
CA THR A 94 -14.97 9.03 -4.03
C THR A 94 -13.98 10.18 -4.14
N LYS A 95 -13.51 10.66 -2.99
CA LYS A 95 -12.60 11.81 -2.87
C LYS A 95 -11.22 11.35 -2.43
N ASN A 96 -10.21 11.60 -3.26
CA ASN A 96 -8.83 11.12 -3.11
C ASN A 96 -8.79 9.64 -2.66
N PRO A 97 -9.35 8.72 -3.47
CA PRO A 97 -9.58 7.36 -3.01
C PRO A 97 -8.28 6.62 -2.71
N THR A 98 -8.27 5.84 -1.63
CA THR A 98 -7.18 4.90 -1.34
C THR A 98 -7.64 3.48 -1.55
N ILE A 99 -6.80 2.70 -2.24
CA ILE A 99 -6.99 1.28 -2.52
C ILE A 99 -5.95 0.50 -1.73
N GLN A 100 -6.40 -0.41 -0.87
CA GLN A 100 -5.49 -1.30 -0.14
C GLN A 100 -5.37 -2.65 -0.86
N VAL A 101 -4.17 -3.00 -1.31
CA VAL A 101 -3.90 -4.32 -1.90
C VAL A 101 -3.32 -5.25 -0.84
N ILE A 102 -3.90 -6.44 -0.72
CA ILE A 102 -3.50 -7.45 0.26
C ILE A 102 -3.27 -8.77 -0.47
N PHE A 103 -2.00 -9.20 -0.55
CA PHE A 103 -1.62 -10.49 -1.09
C PHE A 103 -1.78 -11.57 -0.02
N CYS A 104 -2.65 -12.55 -0.26
CA CYS A 104 -2.85 -13.69 0.67
C CYS A 104 -1.58 -14.53 0.82
N ARG A 105 -0.73 -14.57 -0.23
CA ARG A 105 0.62 -15.12 -0.18
C ARG A 105 1.63 -13.98 -0.23
N SER A 106 1.92 -13.38 0.92
CA SER A 106 2.88 -12.29 1.11
C SER A 106 4.37 -12.69 0.96
N ARG A 107 4.62 -13.88 0.40
CA ARG A 107 5.93 -14.50 0.13
C ARG A 107 5.96 -15.14 -1.26
N ALA A 108 5.12 -14.66 -2.18
CA ALA A 108 5.17 -15.11 -3.55
C ALA A 108 6.45 -14.59 -4.23
N HIS A 109 6.83 -15.20 -5.35
CA HIS A 109 7.92 -14.67 -6.15
C HIS A 109 7.51 -13.30 -6.73
N LEU A 110 8.47 -12.39 -6.87
CA LEU A 110 8.19 -11.01 -7.29
C LEU A 110 7.48 -10.95 -8.66
N ALA A 111 7.83 -11.85 -9.58
CA ALA A 111 7.16 -11.97 -10.88
C ALA A 111 5.66 -12.29 -10.73
N THR A 112 5.29 -13.13 -9.76
CA THR A 112 3.89 -13.47 -9.49
C THR A 112 3.14 -12.27 -8.91
N GLU A 113 3.75 -11.54 -7.98
CA GLU A 113 3.14 -10.32 -7.43
C GLU A 113 2.99 -9.24 -8.51
N LEU A 114 3.91 -9.16 -9.47
CA LEU A 114 3.81 -8.29 -10.64
C LEU A 114 2.62 -8.66 -11.53
N THR A 115 2.42 -9.95 -11.83
CA THR A 115 1.24 -10.40 -12.57
C THR A 115 -0.06 -10.03 -11.85
N TRP A 116 -0.12 -10.21 -10.53
CA TRP A 116 -1.31 -9.84 -9.75
C TRP A 116 -1.54 -8.32 -9.73
N LEU A 117 -0.48 -7.54 -9.61
CA LEU A 117 -0.58 -6.08 -9.71
C LEU A 117 -1.06 -5.65 -11.09
N HIS A 118 -0.57 -6.28 -12.16
CA HIS A 118 -1.04 -6.04 -13.52
C HIS A 118 -2.54 -6.32 -13.66
N GLN A 119 -3.03 -7.45 -13.15
CA GLN A 119 -4.47 -7.78 -13.15
C GLN A 119 -5.30 -6.73 -12.42
N ILE A 120 -4.80 -6.20 -11.29
CA ILE A 120 -5.47 -5.13 -10.55
C ILE A 120 -5.52 -3.85 -11.39
N LEU A 121 -4.41 -3.46 -12.03
CA LEU A 121 -4.36 -2.27 -12.86
C LEU A 121 -5.31 -2.37 -14.07
N VAL A 122 -5.33 -3.51 -14.75
CA VAL A 122 -6.28 -3.79 -15.85
C VAL A 122 -7.72 -3.69 -15.36
N LEU A 123 -8.06 -4.30 -14.21
CA LEU A 123 -9.38 -4.19 -13.60
C LEU A 123 -9.76 -2.73 -13.30
N LEU A 124 -8.83 -1.92 -12.80
CA LEU A 124 -9.07 -0.51 -12.52
C LEU A 124 -9.29 0.28 -13.82
N LYS A 125 -8.50 0.00 -14.87
CA LYS A 125 -8.67 0.61 -16.19
C LYS A 125 -10.05 0.33 -16.78
N HIS A 126 -10.52 -0.92 -16.69
CA HIS A 126 -11.87 -1.29 -17.12
C HIS A 126 -12.98 -0.59 -16.33
N ASN A 127 -12.73 -0.27 -15.05
CA ASN A 127 -13.65 0.50 -14.22
C ASN A 127 -13.52 2.03 -14.42
N GLY A 128 -12.92 2.49 -15.53
CA GLY A 128 -12.80 3.91 -15.87
C GLY A 128 -11.68 4.66 -15.14
N VAL A 129 -10.78 3.96 -14.45
CA VAL A 129 -9.62 4.60 -13.81
C VAL A 129 -8.51 4.80 -14.83
N HIS A 130 -8.30 6.04 -15.25
CA HIS A 130 -7.25 6.36 -16.23
C HIS A 130 -5.88 6.62 -15.60
N ARG A 131 -5.86 7.04 -14.33
CA ARG A 131 -4.63 7.42 -13.63
C ARG A 131 -4.60 6.91 -12.20
N VAL A 132 -3.43 6.50 -11.73
CA VAL A 132 -3.21 5.96 -10.38
C VAL A 132 -1.93 6.52 -9.74
N ASN A 133 -1.91 6.59 -8.41
CA ASN A 133 -0.68 6.71 -7.64
C ASN A 133 -0.34 5.34 -7.05
N LEU A 134 0.95 5.00 -6.97
CA LEU A 134 1.43 3.74 -6.40
C LEU A 134 2.30 4.01 -5.19
N VAL A 135 1.99 3.38 -4.07
CA VAL A 135 2.74 3.49 -2.81
C VAL A 135 3.13 2.08 -2.36
N GLY A 136 4.42 1.82 -2.26
CA GLY A 136 4.95 0.53 -1.85
C GLY A 136 5.78 0.63 -0.57
N HIS A 137 5.66 -0.36 0.31
CA HIS A 137 6.54 -0.50 1.49
C HIS A 137 7.50 -1.67 1.34
N SER A 138 8.78 -1.47 1.67
CA SER A 138 9.80 -2.54 1.62
C SER A 138 9.80 -3.24 0.24
N MET A 139 9.61 -4.57 0.17
CA MET A 139 9.49 -5.33 -1.08
C MET A 139 8.38 -4.79 -2.01
N GLY A 140 7.30 -4.24 -1.45
CA GLY A 140 6.23 -3.60 -2.23
C GLY A 140 6.72 -2.35 -2.98
N ALA A 141 7.76 -1.66 -2.50
CA ALA A 141 8.37 -0.56 -3.23
C ALA A 141 9.13 -1.05 -4.46
N VAL A 142 9.81 -2.20 -4.35
CA VAL A 142 10.48 -2.86 -5.49
C VAL A 142 9.43 -3.29 -6.52
N LEU A 143 8.32 -3.87 -6.07
CA LEU A 143 7.21 -4.25 -6.95
C LEU A 143 6.62 -3.05 -7.70
N VAL A 144 6.40 -1.92 -7.03
CA VAL A 144 5.94 -0.68 -7.69
C VAL A 144 6.95 -0.19 -8.73
N MET A 145 8.25 -0.25 -8.42
CA MET A 145 9.30 0.13 -9.36
C MET A 145 9.30 -0.78 -10.59
N LEU A 146 9.24 -2.09 -10.37
CA LEU A 146 9.19 -3.09 -11.42
C LEU A 146 7.96 -2.90 -12.30
N ALA A 147 6.81 -2.62 -11.70
CA ALA A 147 5.58 -2.35 -12.40
C ALA A 147 5.67 -1.11 -13.31
N ALA A 148 6.31 -0.05 -12.84
CA ALA A 148 6.54 1.13 -13.65
C ALA A 148 7.44 0.85 -14.86
N MET A 149 8.46 -0.01 -14.71
CA MET A 149 9.40 -0.32 -15.78
C MET A 149 8.89 -1.37 -16.79
N GLN A 150 8.12 -2.36 -16.33
CA GLN A 150 7.81 -3.57 -17.12
C GLN A 150 6.36 -3.67 -17.60
N LEU A 151 5.41 -2.97 -16.96
CA LEU A 151 4.00 -3.14 -17.35
C LEU A 151 3.65 -2.29 -18.57
N PRO A 152 2.88 -2.84 -19.52
CA PRO A 152 2.43 -2.10 -20.68
C PRO A 152 1.48 -0.97 -20.25
N THR A 153 1.72 0.23 -20.78
CA THR A 153 0.93 1.42 -20.47
C THR A 153 -0.43 1.45 -21.19
N LYS A 154 -0.57 0.69 -22.28
CA LYS A 154 -1.78 0.66 -23.12
C LYS A 154 -3.01 0.16 -22.34
N ASP A 155 -2.85 -0.94 -21.62
CA ASP A 155 -3.96 -1.65 -20.97
C ASP A 155 -4.03 -1.36 -19.46
N THR A 156 -3.15 -0.49 -18.94
CA THR A 156 -3.11 -0.10 -17.53
C THR A 156 -3.39 1.40 -17.35
N PRO A 157 -3.78 1.85 -16.14
CA PRO A 157 -3.86 3.28 -15.83
C PRO A 157 -2.46 3.88 -15.80
N GLU A 158 -2.33 5.14 -16.23
CA GLU A 158 -1.06 5.85 -16.14
C GLU A 158 -0.67 6.01 -14.66
N SER A 159 0.54 5.57 -14.31
CA SER A 159 1.09 5.82 -12.99
C SER A 159 1.62 7.26 -12.91
N ILE A 160 0.93 8.10 -12.14
CA ILE A 160 1.32 9.51 -11.98
C ILE A 160 2.51 9.64 -11.01
N LYS A 161 2.52 8.82 -9.95
CA LYS A 161 3.44 8.97 -8.82
C LYS A 161 3.73 7.65 -8.14
N SER A 162 4.99 7.21 -8.15
CA SER A 162 5.50 6.05 -7.39
C SER A 162 6.26 6.52 -6.15
N LEU A 163 5.84 6.07 -4.96
CA LEU A 163 6.41 6.49 -3.67
C LEU A 163 6.95 5.28 -2.88
N PRO A 164 8.28 5.19 -2.68
CA PRO A 164 8.86 4.21 -1.76
C PRO A 164 8.70 4.68 -0.31
N TRP A 165 8.12 3.84 0.56
CA TRP A 165 7.92 4.17 1.98
C TRP A 165 8.99 3.50 2.87
N ARG A 166 9.77 4.35 3.58
CA ARG A 166 10.80 4.16 4.65
C ARG A 166 12.22 3.63 4.30
N GLY A 167 13.24 4.44 4.63
CA GLY A 167 14.60 4.03 5.07
C GLY A 167 15.72 3.88 4.01
N ARG A 168 16.66 4.84 3.95
CA ARG A 168 17.79 4.93 3.00
C ARG A 168 18.76 3.72 3.00
N SER A 169 18.83 2.93 4.07
CA SER A 169 19.89 1.92 4.23
C SER A 169 19.49 0.52 3.73
N MET A 170 18.27 0.09 4.06
CA MET A 170 17.84 -1.29 3.80
C MET A 170 17.43 -1.52 2.35
N ILE A 171 16.78 -0.54 1.71
CA ILE A 171 16.42 -0.60 0.27
C ILE A 171 17.67 -0.58 -0.60
N LEU A 172 18.69 0.21 -0.26
CA LEU A 172 19.91 0.36 -1.07
C LEU A 172 20.79 -0.88 -1.04
N ASN A 173 20.94 -1.57 0.10
CA ASN A 173 21.72 -2.82 0.15
C ASN A 173 20.98 -3.98 -0.54
N TRP A 174 19.66 -4.13 -0.33
CA TRP A 174 18.88 -5.19 -0.96
C TRP A 174 18.66 -4.98 -2.46
N ALA A 175 18.39 -3.75 -2.90
CA ALA A 175 18.31 -3.42 -4.32
C ALA A 175 19.63 -3.67 -5.03
N ARG A 176 20.78 -3.41 -4.38
CA ARG A 176 22.10 -3.70 -4.94
C ARG A 176 22.36 -5.20 -5.11
N THR A 177 21.87 -6.03 -4.18
CA THR A 177 21.94 -7.50 -4.26
C THR A 177 21.01 -8.07 -5.35
N LEU A 178 19.78 -7.56 -5.45
CA LEU A 178 18.83 -7.93 -6.50
C LEU A 178 19.31 -7.49 -7.88
N MET A 179 19.86 -6.27 -8.01
CA MET A 179 20.47 -5.78 -9.26
C MET A 179 21.68 -6.65 -9.64
N ARG A 180 22.57 -7.02 -8.72
CA ARG A 180 23.70 -7.93 -9.02
C ARG A 180 23.26 -9.31 -9.50
N SER A 181 22.18 -9.87 -8.96
CA SER A 181 21.62 -11.16 -9.40
C SER A 181 20.90 -11.06 -10.74
N TRP A 182 20.43 -9.88 -11.14
CA TRP A 182 19.71 -9.66 -12.40
C TRP A 182 20.65 -9.35 -13.57
N PHE A 183 21.75 -8.61 -13.34
CA PHE A 183 22.74 -8.29 -14.38
C PHE A 183 23.54 -9.51 -14.88
N THR A 184 23.54 -10.64 -14.17
CA THR A 184 24.26 -11.84 -14.61
C THR A 184 23.43 -12.74 -15.53
N ASN A 185 22.11 -12.54 -15.67
CA ASN A 185 21.22 -13.50 -16.36
C ASN A 185 20.04 -12.87 -17.14
N GLY A 186 20.00 -11.56 -17.38
CA GLY A 186 18.87 -10.91 -18.06
C GLY A 186 19.29 -9.97 -19.18
N ASP A 187 18.86 -10.28 -20.40
CA ASP A 187 19.06 -9.50 -21.63
C ASP A 187 18.50 -8.06 -21.49
N PRO A 188 19.16 -7.02 -22.02
CA PRO A 188 18.74 -5.64 -21.82
C PRO A 188 17.68 -5.25 -22.86
N ALA A 189 16.41 -5.23 -22.45
CA ALA A 189 15.35 -4.60 -23.24
C ALA A 189 15.29 -3.09 -22.97
N ASP A 190 15.33 -2.32 -24.06
CA ASP A 190 15.17 -0.88 -24.17
C ASP A 190 13.81 -0.39 -23.62
N HIS A 191 13.84 0.56 -22.68
CA HIS A 191 12.65 1.19 -22.13
C HIS A 191 12.81 2.72 -22.07
N SER A 192 12.51 3.37 -23.19
CA SER A 192 12.29 4.82 -23.31
C SER A 192 10.87 5.22 -22.88
N GLY A 193 10.57 5.10 -21.58
CA GLY A 193 9.30 5.55 -20.98
C GLY A 193 9.52 6.65 -19.95
N LYS A 194 8.94 7.85 -20.15
CA LYS A 194 9.01 8.97 -19.20
C LYS A 194 8.20 8.67 -17.92
N HIS A 195 8.73 7.86 -17.01
CA HIS A 195 8.16 7.65 -15.68
C HIS A 195 8.60 8.78 -14.73
N ARG A 196 7.66 9.63 -14.29
CA ARG A 196 7.93 10.67 -13.29
C ARG A 196 7.93 10.06 -11.89
N PHE A 197 9.11 9.74 -11.38
CA PHE A 197 9.32 9.35 -9.99
C PHE A 197 9.27 10.59 -9.10
N ILE A 198 8.38 10.62 -8.10
CA ILE A 198 8.44 11.64 -7.05
C ILE A 198 8.67 10.91 -5.74
N ILE A 199 9.89 10.98 -5.23
CA ILE A 199 10.25 10.54 -3.88
C ILE A 199 9.84 11.65 -2.92
N ILE A 200 8.77 11.47 -2.12
CA ILE A 200 8.54 12.35 -0.97
C ILE A 200 9.47 11.89 0.14
N LEU A 201 10.58 12.62 0.30
CA LEU A 201 11.39 12.55 1.50
C LEU A 201 10.61 13.16 2.67
N PRO A 202 10.73 12.62 3.90
CA PRO A 202 10.29 13.37 5.07
C PRO A 202 11.02 14.71 5.07
N LYS A 203 10.27 15.81 5.21
CA LYS A 203 10.84 17.14 5.43
C LYS A 203 11.78 17.00 6.63
N LYS A 204 13.09 17.24 6.44
CA LYS A 204 14.03 17.41 7.55
C LYS A 204 13.39 18.45 8.47
N SER A 205 13.04 18.09 9.70
CA SER A 205 12.89 19.09 10.75
C SER A 205 14.31 19.60 11.02
N THR A 206 14.66 20.69 10.38
CA THR A 206 15.83 21.49 10.76
C THR A 206 15.49 22.21 12.05
N THR A 207 15.66 21.51 13.17
CA THR A 207 15.85 22.12 14.48
C THR A 207 16.58 21.11 15.37
N CYS A 208 17.90 21.20 15.37
CA CYS A 208 18.69 20.94 16.56
C CYS A 208 19.17 22.31 17.06
N PRO A 209 18.80 22.76 18.27
CA PRO A 209 19.58 23.77 18.96
C PRO A 209 20.85 23.10 19.51
N GLY A 210 21.99 23.75 19.29
CA GLY A 210 23.30 23.31 19.75
C GLY A 210 23.47 23.33 21.27
N ILE A 211 24.62 22.81 21.67
CA ILE A 211 25.14 22.61 23.02
C ILE A 211 26.10 23.77 23.40
N PHE A 212 26.07 24.22 24.68
CA PHE A 212 27.00 25.10 25.45
C PHE A 212 27.15 26.58 24.97
N THR A 213 27.30 27.66 25.76
CA THR A 213 27.51 28.08 27.18
C THR A 213 26.73 29.42 27.39
N SER A 214 26.31 29.87 28.57
CA SER A 214 27.09 30.43 29.71
C SER A 214 26.40 30.18 31.05
#